data_AF-A0ABD3PW88-F1
#
_entry.id   AF-A0ABD3PW88-F1
#
_cell.length_a   1.000
_cell.length_b   1.000
_cell.length_c   1.000
_cell.angle_alpha   90.00
_cell.angle_beta   90.00
_cell.angle_gamma   90.00
#
_symmetry.space_group_name_H-M   'P 1'
#
loop_
_entity.id
_entity.type
_entity.pdbx_description
1 polymer ?
#
loop_
_entity_poly.entity_id
_entity_poly.type
_entity_poly.pdbx_seq_one_letter_code
_entity_poly.pdbx_strand_id
1 'polypeptide(L)'
;MLAPYKWASAFMPLLPGEMLDFVSSPVPFIAGTIVENSKRLHDIIHDSGVRDAMLNGLSIVNLVTRKLIVTREQGTSDMLRRSFQAIPELTLYQRRLEDYYKSPTSNLRSFQTFFRHGASRKESLTLCKMRGVIKKHLSQFTIGLNDRSDAWQQFGEFNEALGTFDFCPDKFIQPLKDRMIFQIQFQEMMAHTQLFVGYVEDLKRAHEKRNNLLSGPSAKFIAQWIELHWHSNRHFFARAY
;
A
#
# COMPACT_ATOMS: atom_id res chain seq x y z
N MET A 1 3.70 -9.86 3.79
CA MET A 1 2.74 -8.88 3.22
C MET A 1 2.31 -9.22 1.80
N LEU A 2 3.11 -9.97 1.03
CA LEU A 2 2.83 -10.30 -0.37
C LEU A 2 1.69 -11.29 -0.62
N ALA A 3 1.12 -11.92 0.41
CA ALA A 3 0.06 -12.91 0.25
C ALA A 3 -1.12 -12.35 -0.59
N PRO A 4 -1.66 -13.12 -1.55
CA PRO A 4 -1.42 -14.55 -1.77
C PRO A 4 -0.11 -14.91 -2.49
N TYR A 5 0.61 -13.92 -3.01
CA TYR A 5 1.88 -14.12 -3.70
C TYR A 5 3.03 -14.43 -2.74
N LYS A 6 4.07 -15.05 -3.29
CA LYS A 6 5.37 -15.27 -2.65
C LYS A 6 6.46 -14.63 -3.50
N TRP A 7 7.47 -14.08 -2.84
CA TRP A 7 8.68 -13.68 -3.54
C TRP A 7 9.39 -14.93 -4.05
N ALA A 8 9.64 -15.01 -5.36
CA ALA A 8 10.17 -16.21 -5.99
C ALA A 8 11.67 -16.13 -6.32
N SER A 9 12.25 -14.92 -6.27
CA SER A 9 13.64 -14.68 -6.64
C SER A 9 14.54 -14.48 -5.42
N ALA A 10 15.77 -14.03 -5.62
CA ALA A 10 16.75 -13.82 -4.56
C ALA A 10 16.21 -12.91 -3.44
N PHE A 11 16.32 -13.38 -2.20
CA PHE A 11 15.97 -12.62 -1.00
C PHE A 11 17.13 -12.73 -0.01
N MET A 12 17.83 -11.62 0.22
CA MET A 12 18.99 -11.53 1.09
C MET A 12 18.73 -10.48 2.16
N PRO A 13 18.22 -10.87 3.35
CA PRO A 13 17.91 -9.94 4.43
C PRO A 13 19.08 -9.04 4.81
N LEU A 14 20.29 -9.56 4.68
CA LEU A 14 21.54 -8.86 4.93
C LEU A 14 22.59 -9.26 3.87
N LEU A 15 22.97 -8.30 3.06
CA LEU A 15 24.03 -8.39 2.05
C LEU A 15 25.34 -7.91 2.68
N PRO A 16 26.42 -8.72 2.67
CA PRO A 16 27.74 -8.28 3.09
C PRO A 16 28.20 -7.06 2.29
N GLY A 17 28.91 -6.13 2.93
CA GLY A 17 29.35 -4.90 2.27
C GLY A 17 30.28 -5.11 1.07
N GLU A 18 30.97 -6.26 1.03
CA GLU A 18 31.87 -6.64 -0.06
C GLU A 18 31.11 -7.14 -1.31
N MET A 19 29.83 -7.48 -1.19
CA MET A 19 28.99 -8.00 -2.28
C MET A 19 28.09 -6.92 -2.87
N LEU A 20 28.52 -5.66 -2.86
CA LEU A 20 27.71 -4.57 -3.43
C LEU A 20 27.53 -4.71 -4.94
N ASP A 21 28.44 -5.39 -5.62
CA ASP A 21 28.35 -5.78 -7.03
C ASP A 21 27.07 -6.58 -7.36
N PHE A 22 26.49 -7.27 -6.36
CA PHE A 22 25.22 -7.97 -6.52
C PHE A 22 24.08 -7.04 -6.98
N VAL A 23 24.15 -5.73 -6.72
CA VAL A 23 23.11 -4.77 -7.18
C VAL A 23 22.94 -4.76 -8.70
N SER A 24 23.96 -5.20 -9.44
CA SER A 24 23.93 -5.34 -10.90
C SER A 24 23.30 -6.65 -11.38
N SER A 25 22.77 -7.48 -10.47
CA SER A 25 22.07 -8.73 -10.81
C SER A 25 20.92 -8.47 -11.79
N PRO A 26 20.83 -9.22 -12.91
CA PRO A 26 19.78 -9.04 -13.91
C PRO A 26 18.43 -9.65 -13.47
N VAL A 27 18.43 -10.48 -12.42
CA VAL A 27 17.20 -11.07 -11.88
C VAL A 27 16.62 -10.20 -10.76
N PRO A 28 15.29 -10.18 -10.56
CA PRO A 28 14.68 -9.45 -9.46
C PRO A 28 15.25 -9.88 -8.12
N PHE A 29 15.48 -8.97 -7.18
CA PHE A 29 15.93 -9.33 -5.83
C PHE A 29 15.39 -8.37 -4.78
N ILE A 30 15.42 -8.82 -3.52
CA ILE A 30 15.28 -7.94 -2.35
C ILE A 30 16.51 -8.19 -1.49
N ALA A 31 17.31 -7.15 -1.30
CA ALA A 31 18.51 -7.18 -0.47
C ALA A 31 18.43 -6.10 0.63
N GLY A 32 18.85 -6.44 1.85
CA GLY A 32 19.06 -5.46 2.92
C GLY A 32 20.55 -5.20 3.11
N THR A 33 20.94 -3.96 3.38
CA THR A 33 22.33 -3.63 3.74
C THR A 33 22.36 -2.81 5.02
N ILE A 34 23.32 -3.09 5.90
CA ILE A 34 23.57 -2.30 7.09
C ILE A 34 24.67 -1.31 6.75
N VAL A 35 24.41 -0.04 7.04
CA VAL A 35 25.36 1.03 6.82
C VAL A 35 25.73 1.66 8.15
N GLU A 36 27.02 1.60 8.49
CA GLU A 36 27.53 2.03 9.81
C GLU A 36 27.50 3.54 10.01
N ASN A 37 27.66 4.32 8.93
CA ASN A 37 27.70 5.78 9.00
C ASN A 37 27.13 6.45 7.74
N SER A 38 26.85 7.76 7.86
CA SER A 38 26.28 8.57 6.77
C SER A 38 27.22 8.71 5.57
N LYS A 39 28.53 8.67 5.79
CA LYS A 39 29.54 8.75 4.71
C LYS A 39 29.44 7.53 3.80
N ARG A 40 29.47 6.32 4.36
CA ARG A 40 29.35 5.06 3.62
C ARG A 40 28.01 4.95 2.90
N LEU A 41 26.93 5.49 3.48
CA LEU A 41 25.63 5.58 2.81
C LEU A 41 25.70 6.49 1.58
N HIS A 42 26.36 7.65 1.72
CA HIS A 42 26.59 8.56 0.61
C HIS A 42 27.44 7.88 -0.47
N ASP A 43 28.49 7.17 -0.09
CA ASP A 43 29.37 6.45 -1.01
C ASP A 43 28.60 5.37 -1.79
N ILE A 44 27.76 4.56 -1.12
CA ILE A 44 26.91 3.54 -1.77
C ILE A 44 25.92 4.18 -2.75
N ILE A 45 25.26 5.29 -2.39
CA ILE A 45 24.27 5.94 -3.26
C ILE A 45 24.92 6.55 -4.50
N HIS A 46 26.17 6.99 -4.40
CA HIS A 46 26.90 7.62 -5.50
C HIS A 46 27.84 6.66 -6.24
N ASP A 47 27.95 5.41 -5.78
CA ASP A 47 28.64 4.34 -6.47
C ASP A 47 28.10 4.18 -7.90
N SER A 48 29.01 4.04 -8.87
CA SER A 48 28.63 3.96 -10.28
C SER A 48 27.77 2.74 -10.57
N GLY A 49 28.09 1.58 -9.97
CA GLY A 49 27.32 0.34 -10.15
C GLY A 49 25.91 0.46 -9.60
N VAL A 50 25.74 1.11 -8.44
CA VAL A 50 24.42 1.39 -7.87
C VAL A 50 23.62 2.36 -8.73
N ARG A 51 24.26 3.44 -9.21
CA ARG A 51 23.60 4.41 -10.10
C ARG A 51 23.16 3.78 -11.41
N ASP A 52 23.99 2.92 -11.99
CA ASP A 52 23.68 2.19 -13.21
C ASP A 52 22.55 1.16 -12.96
N ALA A 53 22.60 0.44 -11.83
CA ALA A 53 21.50 -0.45 -11.44
C ALA A 53 20.17 0.31 -11.25
N MET A 54 20.21 1.54 -10.73
CA MET A 54 19.02 2.39 -10.60
C MET A 54 18.45 2.87 -11.95
N LEU A 55 19.26 2.95 -13.00
CA LEU A 55 18.76 3.19 -14.36
C LEU A 55 18.05 1.95 -14.92
N ASN A 56 18.39 0.77 -14.41
CA ASN A 56 17.97 -0.53 -14.92
C ASN A 56 17.03 -1.29 -13.95
N GLY A 57 16.23 -0.59 -13.13
CA GLY A 57 15.17 -1.21 -12.34
C GLY A 57 15.37 -1.18 -10.82
N LEU A 58 16.58 -0.89 -10.31
CA LEU A 58 16.83 -0.86 -8.86
C LEU A 58 16.10 0.29 -8.17
N SER A 59 15.34 -0.04 -7.12
CA SER A 59 14.74 0.93 -6.19
C SER A 59 15.30 0.74 -4.79
N ILE A 60 15.55 1.83 -4.07
CA ILE A 60 16.22 1.82 -2.76
C ILE A 60 15.30 2.43 -1.71
N VAL A 61 15.08 1.71 -0.62
CA VAL A 61 14.37 2.21 0.57
C VAL A 61 15.37 2.49 1.67
N ASN A 62 15.58 3.76 2.00
CA ASN A 62 16.39 4.15 3.13
C ASN A 62 15.53 4.28 4.39
N LEU A 63 15.66 3.31 5.29
CA LEU A 63 14.86 3.25 6.53
C LEU A 63 15.26 4.33 7.56
N VAL A 64 16.50 4.83 7.51
CA VAL A 64 16.98 5.89 8.41
C VAL A 64 16.40 7.24 8.01
N THR A 65 16.52 7.59 6.72
CA THR A 65 16.01 8.88 6.19
C THR A 65 14.53 8.83 5.82
N ARG A 66 13.92 7.63 5.82
CA ARG A 66 12.54 7.37 5.38
C ARG A 66 12.29 7.77 3.92
N LYS A 67 13.34 7.77 3.10
CA LYS A 67 13.27 8.11 1.68
C LYS A 67 13.19 6.84 0.83
N LEU A 68 12.24 6.84 -0.10
CA LEU A 68 12.18 5.89 -1.20
C LEU A 68 12.81 6.55 -2.42
N ILE A 69 13.86 5.94 -2.96
CA ILE A 69 14.46 6.30 -4.23
C ILE A 69 13.94 5.28 -5.24
N VAL A 70 13.07 5.72 -6.14
CA VAL A 70 12.49 4.87 -7.17
C VAL A 70 13.46 4.76 -8.34
N THR A 71 13.51 3.59 -8.97
CA THR A 71 14.20 3.36 -10.25
C THR A 71 13.86 4.43 -11.30
N ARG A 72 14.84 4.73 -12.15
CA ARG A 72 14.72 5.64 -13.29
C ARG A 72 14.44 4.91 -14.61
N GLU A 73 14.21 3.61 -14.53
CA GLU A 73 13.76 2.80 -15.67
C GLU A 73 12.52 3.42 -16.31
N GLN A 74 12.55 3.50 -17.64
CA GLN A 74 11.51 4.14 -18.43
C GLN A 74 10.15 3.48 -18.19
N GLY A 75 9.12 4.29 -17.92
CA GLY A 75 7.75 3.82 -17.68
C GLY A 75 7.43 3.49 -16.22
N THR A 76 8.42 3.18 -15.38
CA THR A 76 8.17 2.78 -13.98
C THR A 76 7.62 3.91 -13.12
N SER A 77 8.13 5.14 -13.29
CA SER A 77 7.59 6.30 -12.58
C SER A 77 6.14 6.60 -12.95
N ASP A 78 5.80 6.49 -14.25
CA ASP A 78 4.42 6.73 -14.72
C ASP A 78 3.47 5.63 -14.26
N MET A 79 3.93 4.37 -14.30
CA MET A 79 3.20 3.23 -13.76
C MET A 79 2.89 3.47 -12.28
N LEU A 80 3.88 3.84 -11.46
CA LEU A 80 3.67 4.09 -10.04
C LEU A 80 2.69 5.24 -9.81
N ARG A 81 2.87 6.38 -10.49
CA ARG A 81 1.95 7.53 -10.36
C ARG A 81 0.50 7.17 -10.70
N ARG A 82 0.28 6.35 -11.73
CA ARG A 82 -1.06 5.91 -12.16
C ARG A 82 -1.62 4.79 -11.27
N SER A 83 -0.75 3.96 -10.70
CA SER A 83 -1.13 2.80 -9.86
C SER A 83 -1.36 3.16 -8.40
N PHE A 84 -0.87 4.32 -7.94
CA PHE A 84 -1.13 4.83 -6.59
C PHE A 84 -2.59 5.29 -6.46
N GLN A 85 -3.52 4.33 -6.40
CA GLN A 85 -4.77 4.55 -5.69
C GLN A 85 -4.43 4.58 -4.20
N ALA A 86 -4.49 5.76 -3.59
CA ALA A 86 -4.32 5.88 -2.15
C ALA A 86 -5.36 4.97 -1.48
N ILE A 87 -4.91 3.93 -0.78
CA ILE A 87 -5.78 3.07 0.03
C ILE A 87 -6.06 3.83 1.33
N PRO A 88 -7.22 4.50 1.49
CA PRO A 88 -7.40 5.48 2.57
C PRO A 88 -7.28 4.84 3.96
N GLU A 89 -7.63 3.56 4.08
CA GLU A 89 -7.50 2.79 5.31
C GLU A 89 -6.05 2.64 5.75
N LEU A 90 -5.10 2.50 4.82
CA LEU A 90 -3.67 2.40 5.18
C LEU A 90 -3.16 3.71 5.79
N THR A 91 -3.61 4.86 5.28
CA THR A 91 -3.28 6.17 5.86
C THR A 91 -3.78 6.30 7.30
N LEU A 92 -4.98 5.77 7.60
CA LEU A 92 -5.53 5.77 8.96
C LEU A 92 -4.69 4.90 9.91
N TYR A 93 -4.30 3.71 9.47
CA TYR A 93 -3.46 2.84 10.28
C TYR A 93 -2.04 3.36 10.45
N GLN A 94 -1.48 4.00 9.42
CA GLN A 94 -0.19 4.68 9.51
C GLN A 94 -0.21 5.76 10.59
N ARG A 95 -1.20 6.67 10.56
CA ARG A 95 -1.36 7.70 11.60
C ARG A 95 -1.44 7.10 13.00
N ARG A 96 -2.21 6.00 13.15
CA ARG A 96 -2.32 5.30 14.43
C ARG A 96 -0.99 4.71 14.91
N LEU A 97 -0.16 4.16 14.02
CA LEU A 97 1.19 3.69 14.38
C LEU A 97 2.12 4.85 14.77
N GLU A 98 2.01 5.99 14.09
CA GLU A 98 2.76 7.22 14.44
C GLU A 98 2.35 7.73 15.83
N ASP A 99 1.06 7.66 16.18
CA ASP A 99 0.57 8.01 17.51
C ASP A 99 1.07 7.02 18.58
N TYR A 100 1.11 5.72 18.26
CA TYR A 100 1.72 4.73 19.16
C TYR A 100 3.20 5.04 19.36
N TYR A 101 3.96 5.32 18.31
CA TYR A 101 5.38 5.67 18.43
C TYR A 101 5.65 6.86 19.37
N LYS A 102 4.75 7.86 19.41
CA LYS A 102 4.84 9.00 20.33
C LYS A 102 4.51 8.65 21.78
N SER A 103 3.82 7.53 22.02
CA SER A 103 3.45 7.11 23.37
C SER A 103 4.66 6.54 24.13
N PRO A 104 4.90 6.94 25.39
CA PRO A 104 6.04 6.46 26.16
C PRO A 104 5.96 4.96 26.49
N THR A 105 4.76 4.38 26.46
CA THR A 105 4.51 2.95 26.77
C THR A 105 4.52 2.06 25.52
N SER A 106 4.79 2.63 24.35
CA SER A 106 4.80 1.89 23.09
C SER A 106 6.08 1.11 22.90
N ASN A 107 5.93 -0.13 22.43
CA ASN A 107 7.08 -0.97 22.11
C ASN A 107 7.74 -0.55 20.79
N LEU A 108 7.03 0.20 19.93
CA LEU A 108 7.54 0.70 18.65
C LEU A 108 8.54 1.86 18.78
N ARG A 109 8.66 2.46 19.97
CA ARG A 109 9.49 3.64 20.19
C ARG A 109 10.99 3.35 19.99
N SER A 110 11.42 2.12 20.28
CA SER A 110 12.79 1.70 20.03
C SER A 110 12.84 0.28 19.51
N PHE A 111 13.83 0.00 18.65
CA PHE A 111 14.08 -1.36 18.18
C PHE A 111 14.36 -2.32 19.35
N GLN A 112 15.06 -1.86 20.38
CA GLN A 112 15.38 -2.69 21.55
C GLN A 112 14.12 -3.11 22.33
N THR A 113 13.20 -2.18 22.57
CA THR A 113 11.93 -2.48 23.24
C THR A 113 11.08 -3.42 22.40
N PHE A 114 10.97 -3.15 21.10
CA PHE A 114 10.26 -4.01 20.16
C PHE A 114 10.88 -5.41 20.08
N PHE A 115 12.21 -5.52 20.05
CA PHE A 115 12.90 -6.81 19.99
C PHE A 115 12.66 -7.64 21.25
N ARG A 116 12.67 -7.01 22.42
CA ARG A 116 12.46 -7.70 23.71
C ARG A 116 11.02 -8.11 23.95
N HIS A 117 10.06 -7.29 23.56
CA HIS A 117 8.65 -7.45 23.97
C HIS A 117 7.68 -7.67 22.79
N GLY A 118 8.15 -7.53 21.55
CA GLY A 118 7.31 -7.50 20.37
C GLY A 118 6.41 -6.26 20.31
N ALA A 119 5.51 -6.23 19.34
CA ALA A 119 4.44 -5.22 19.29
C ALA A 119 3.47 -5.42 20.47
N SER A 120 3.06 -4.32 21.12
CA SER A 120 1.98 -4.35 22.11
C SER A 120 0.68 -4.88 21.49
N ARG A 121 -0.32 -5.26 22.30
CA ARG A 121 -1.61 -5.78 21.79
C ARG A 121 -2.28 -4.81 20.79
N LYS A 122 -2.22 -3.51 21.06
CA LYS A 122 -2.82 -2.46 20.20
C LYS A 122 -2.04 -2.28 18.89
N GLU A 123 -0.71 -2.31 18.97
CA GLU A 123 0.19 -2.24 17.82
C GLU A 123 0.01 -3.47 16.92
N SER A 124 0.03 -4.67 17.51
CA SER A 124 -0.18 -5.95 16.83
C SER A 124 -1.52 -6.00 16.10
N LEU A 125 -2.60 -5.51 16.74
CA LEU A 125 -3.91 -5.44 16.11
C LEU A 125 -3.88 -4.50 14.89
N THR A 126 -3.25 -3.34 15.01
CA THR A 126 -3.11 -2.37 13.91
C THR A 126 -2.32 -2.95 12.74
N LEU A 127 -1.16 -3.57 13.01
CA LEU A 127 -0.35 -4.25 12.01
C LEU A 127 -1.11 -5.40 11.33
N CYS A 128 -1.89 -6.17 12.09
CA CYS A 128 -2.73 -7.23 11.54
C CYS A 128 -3.81 -6.68 10.60
N LYS A 129 -4.45 -5.56 10.96
CA LYS A 129 -5.45 -4.90 10.10
C LYS A 129 -4.82 -4.32 8.84
N MET A 130 -3.65 -3.68 8.93
CA MET A 130 -2.88 -3.25 7.76
C MET A 130 -2.55 -4.41 6.84
N ARG A 131 -2.06 -5.52 7.39
CA ARG A 131 -1.80 -6.76 6.64
C ARG A 131 -3.07 -7.26 5.94
N GLY A 132 -4.22 -7.21 6.60
CA GLY A 132 -5.51 -7.58 6.03
C GLY A 132 -5.90 -6.70 4.84
N VAL A 133 -5.72 -5.38 4.96
CA VAL A 133 -5.98 -4.42 3.87
C VAL A 133 -5.05 -4.67 2.68
N ILE A 134 -3.75 -4.82 2.92
CA ILE A 134 -2.76 -5.12 1.86
C ILE A 134 -3.11 -6.46 1.18
N LYS A 135 -3.41 -7.50 1.96
CA LYS A 135 -3.82 -8.80 1.41
C LYS A 135 -5.08 -8.68 0.57
N LYS A 136 -6.09 -7.95 1.05
CA LYS A 136 -7.34 -7.72 0.30
C LYS A 136 -7.05 -7.04 -1.03
N HIS A 137 -6.23 -5.99 -1.01
CA HIS A 137 -5.82 -5.28 -2.23
C HIS A 137 -5.06 -6.21 -3.19
N LEU A 138 -4.04 -6.92 -2.72
CA LEU A 138 -3.28 -7.85 -3.56
C LEU A 138 -4.13 -8.99 -4.13
N SER A 139 -5.14 -9.45 -3.39
CA SER A 139 -6.05 -10.51 -3.87
C SER A 139 -6.91 -10.04 -5.05
N GLN A 140 -7.10 -8.72 -5.25
CA GLN A 140 -7.82 -8.17 -6.40
C GLN A 140 -7.11 -8.45 -7.72
N PHE A 141 -5.79 -8.68 -7.71
CA PHE A 141 -5.04 -9.07 -8.90
C PHE A 141 -5.16 -10.57 -9.25
N THR A 142 -5.78 -11.37 -8.37
CA THR A 142 -6.05 -12.81 -8.59
C THR A 142 -7.53 -13.11 -8.84
N ILE A 143 -8.33 -12.11 -9.19
CA ILE A 143 -9.76 -12.31 -9.49
C ILE A 143 -9.90 -13.33 -10.62
N GLY A 144 -10.82 -14.30 -10.49
CA GLY A 144 -11.02 -15.37 -11.45
C GLY A 144 -10.18 -16.63 -11.21
N LEU A 145 -9.00 -16.53 -10.57
CA LEU A 145 -8.18 -17.70 -10.25
C LEU A 145 -8.69 -18.50 -9.07
N ASN A 146 -9.38 -17.83 -8.13
CA ASN A 146 -9.86 -18.41 -6.89
C ASN A 146 -11.38 -18.69 -6.88
N ASP A 147 -12.05 -18.51 -8.02
CA ASP A 147 -13.52 -18.61 -8.10
C ASP A 147 -13.98 -20.08 -7.99
N ARG A 148 -13.20 -21.02 -8.54
CA ARG A 148 -13.39 -22.47 -8.44
C ARG A 148 -12.03 -23.17 -8.29
N SER A 149 -12.00 -24.39 -7.75
CA SER A 149 -10.77 -25.16 -7.51
C SER A 149 -9.96 -25.45 -8.79
N ASP A 150 -10.61 -25.43 -9.94
CA ASP A 150 -10.08 -25.70 -11.28
C ASP A 150 -10.01 -24.45 -12.16
N ALA A 151 -10.41 -23.28 -11.66
CA ALA A 151 -10.51 -22.06 -12.47
C ALA A 151 -9.18 -21.62 -13.07
N TRP A 152 -8.05 -21.99 -12.45
CA TRP A 152 -6.71 -21.70 -12.97
C TRP A 152 -6.39 -22.45 -14.27
N GLN A 153 -7.05 -23.59 -14.54
CA GLN A 153 -6.78 -24.43 -15.71
C GLN A 153 -7.14 -23.72 -17.02
N GLN A 154 -8.12 -22.81 -17.01
CA GLN A 154 -8.51 -22.05 -18.20
C GLN A 154 -7.43 -21.06 -18.68
N PHE A 155 -6.42 -20.79 -17.84
CA PHE A 155 -5.38 -19.81 -18.10
C PHE A 155 -4.03 -20.44 -18.46
N GLY A 156 -3.99 -21.73 -18.74
CA GLY A 156 -2.77 -22.38 -19.20
C GLY A 156 -3.08 -23.66 -19.97
N GLU A 157 -2.05 -24.42 -20.26
CA GLU A 157 -2.15 -25.69 -20.97
C GLU A 157 -1.30 -26.73 -20.25
N PHE A 158 -1.75 -27.99 -20.30
CA PHE A 158 -0.95 -29.09 -19.78
C PHE A 158 -0.06 -29.63 -20.89
N ASN A 159 1.25 -29.59 -20.68
CA ASN A 159 2.23 -30.13 -21.59
C ASN A 159 2.43 -31.61 -21.29
N GLU A 160 1.75 -32.49 -22.04
CA GLU A 160 1.80 -33.93 -21.84
C GLU A 160 3.21 -34.52 -21.98
N ALA A 161 4.06 -33.94 -22.82
CA ALA A 161 5.42 -34.41 -23.04
C ALA A 161 6.34 -34.15 -21.84
N LEU A 162 6.13 -33.06 -21.11
CA LEU A 162 6.91 -32.68 -19.94
C LEU A 162 6.22 -33.02 -18.61
N GLY A 163 4.93 -33.35 -18.64
CA GLY A 163 4.11 -33.54 -17.45
C GLY A 163 3.96 -32.25 -16.62
N THR A 164 4.11 -31.08 -17.24
CA THR A 164 4.07 -29.77 -16.58
C THR A 164 2.87 -28.95 -17.04
N PHE A 165 2.36 -28.10 -16.16
CA PHE A 165 1.37 -27.10 -16.53
C PHE A 165 2.06 -25.77 -16.86
N ASP A 166 1.81 -25.27 -18.06
CA ASP A 166 2.38 -24.03 -18.55
C ASP A 166 1.30 -22.94 -18.46
N PHE A 167 1.49 -22.01 -17.51
CA PHE A 167 0.61 -20.85 -17.38
C PHE A 167 0.81 -19.89 -18.55
N CYS A 168 -0.29 -19.45 -19.17
CA CYS A 168 -0.29 -18.51 -20.30
C CYS A 168 -0.80 -17.14 -19.84
N PRO A 169 0.08 -16.15 -19.56
CA PRO A 169 -0.33 -14.83 -19.09
C PRO A 169 -1.36 -14.14 -19.99
N ASP A 170 -1.26 -14.31 -21.31
CA ASP A 170 -2.18 -13.71 -22.27
C ASP A 170 -3.62 -14.24 -22.10
N LYS A 171 -3.79 -15.54 -21.85
CA LYS A 171 -5.11 -16.12 -21.57
C LYS A 171 -5.74 -15.57 -20.30
N PHE A 172 -4.92 -15.20 -19.31
CA PHE A 172 -5.38 -14.57 -18.07
C PHE A 172 -5.70 -13.08 -18.25
N ILE A 173 -4.86 -12.35 -18.98
CA ILE A 173 -4.97 -10.90 -19.11
C ILE A 173 -6.05 -10.49 -20.12
N GLN A 174 -6.25 -11.26 -21.20
CA GLN A 174 -7.16 -10.86 -22.28
C GLN A 174 -8.61 -10.66 -21.81
N PRO A 175 -9.23 -11.58 -21.04
CA PRO A 175 -10.58 -11.37 -20.54
C PRO A 175 -10.72 -10.14 -19.63
N LEU A 176 -9.66 -9.80 -18.89
CA LEU A 176 -9.62 -8.61 -18.03
C LEU A 176 -9.58 -7.33 -18.88
N LYS A 177 -8.79 -7.31 -19.96
CA LYS A 177 -8.75 -6.20 -20.92
C LYS A 177 -10.11 -6.01 -21.56
N ASP A 178 -10.72 -7.08 -22.07
CA ASP A 178 -12.01 -7.02 -22.76
C ASP A 178 -13.11 -6.49 -21.82
N ARG A 179 -13.15 -6.99 -20.58
CA ARG A 179 -14.07 -6.51 -19.55
C ARG A 179 -13.85 -5.03 -19.24
N MET A 180 -12.61 -4.59 -19.12
CA MET A 180 -12.29 -3.18 -18.82
C MET A 180 -12.70 -2.26 -19.97
N ILE A 181 -12.41 -2.64 -21.22
CA ILE A 181 -12.83 -1.89 -22.41
C ILE A 181 -14.35 -1.77 -22.45
N PHE A 182 -15.06 -2.88 -22.28
CA PHE A 182 -16.51 -2.89 -22.25
C PHE A 182 -17.08 -2.01 -21.11
N GLN A 183 -16.50 -2.10 -19.91
CA GLN A 183 -16.93 -1.30 -18.78
C GLN A 183 -16.74 0.21 -19.02
N ILE A 184 -15.62 0.60 -19.63
CA ILE A 184 -15.36 2.00 -20.00
C ILE A 184 -16.40 2.48 -21.02
N GLN A 185 -16.64 1.71 -22.08
CA GLN A 185 -17.65 2.05 -23.11
C GLN A 185 -19.05 2.18 -22.51
N PHE A 186 -19.44 1.23 -21.65
CA PHE A 186 -20.71 1.29 -20.95
C PHE A 186 -20.82 2.53 -20.06
N GLN A 187 -19.78 2.86 -19.29
CA GLN A 187 -19.76 4.05 -18.43
C GLN A 187 -19.84 5.34 -19.25
N GLU A 188 -19.15 5.42 -20.39
CA GLU A 188 -19.21 6.55 -21.31
C GLU A 188 -20.65 6.75 -21.82
N MET A 189 -21.29 5.68 -22.32
CA MET A 189 -22.68 5.73 -22.75
C MET A 189 -23.63 6.12 -21.61
N MET A 190 -23.47 5.52 -20.43
CA MET A 190 -24.28 5.81 -19.25
C MET A 190 -24.16 7.27 -18.80
N ALA A 191 -22.95 7.85 -18.85
CA ALA A 191 -22.71 9.23 -18.45
C ALA A 191 -23.50 10.24 -19.30
N HIS A 192 -23.83 9.89 -20.54
CA HIS A 192 -24.66 10.69 -21.44
C HIS A 192 -26.17 10.49 -21.24
N THR A 193 -26.61 9.63 -20.33
CA THR A 193 -28.03 9.39 -20.07
C THR A 193 -28.61 10.39 -19.06
N GLN A 194 -29.91 10.69 -19.20
CA GLN A 194 -30.63 11.53 -18.23
C GLN A 194 -30.65 10.93 -16.82
N LEU A 195 -30.63 9.60 -16.71
CA LEU A 195 -30.55 8.89 -15.43
C LEU A 195 -29.27 9.25 -14.67
N PHE A 196 -28.13 9.22 -15.36
CA PHE A 196 -26.85 9.54 -14.76
C PHE A 196 -26.72 11.03 -14.44
N VAL A 197 -27.18 11.91 -15.33
CA VAL A 197 -27.22 13.36 -15.07
C VAL A 197 -28.05 13.67 -13.83
N GLY A 198 -29.27 13.11 -13.74
CA GLY A 198 -30.13 13.28 -12.57
C GLY A 198 -29.49 12.78 -11.26
N TYR A 199 -28.80 11.64 -11.31
CA TYR A 199 -28.05 11.13 -10.16
C TYR A 199 -26.91 12.08 -9.73
N VAL A 200 -26.16 12.65 -10.67
CA VAL A 200 -25.10 13.62 -10.38
C VAL A 200 -25.67 14.92 -9.79
N GLU A 201 -26.80 15.40 -10.30
CA GLU A 201 -27.51 16.55 -9.75
C GLU A 201 -27.99 16.29 -8.31
N ASP A 202 -28.51 15.11 -8.02
CA ASP A 202 -28.89 14.70 -6.66
C ASP A 202 -27.69 14.64 -5.71
N LEU A 203 -26.56 14.10 -6.16
CA LEU A 203 -25.31 14.12 -5.40
C LEU A 203 -24.85 15.55 -5.10
N LYS A 204 -24.91 16.44 -6.09
CA LYS A 204 -24.57 17.86 -5.93
C LYS A 204 -25.48 18.52 -4.88
N ARG A 205 -26.81 18.36 -5.01
CA ARG A 205 -27.79 18.89 -4.05
C ARG A 205 -27.57 18.34 -2.65
N ALA A 206 -27.29 17.04 -2.51
CA ALA A 206 -26.98 16.42 -1.23
C ALA A 206 -25.69 16.98 -0.61
N HIS A 207 -24.65 17.23 -1.42
CA HIS A 207 -23.41 17.84 -0.97
C HIS A 207 -23.60 19.29 -0.51
N GLU A 208 -24.34 20.10 -1.27
CA GLU A 208 -24.70 21.48 -0.89
C GLU A 208 -25.53 21.51 0.40
N LYS A 209 -26.55 20.64 0.50
CA LYS A 209 -27.34 20.48 1.74
C LYS A 209 -26.47 20.08 2.92
N ARG A 210 -25.53 19.16 2.74
CA ARG A 210 -24.57 18.75 3.78
C ARG A 210 -23.69 19.93 4.20
N ASN A 211 -23.16 20.72 3.26
CA ASN A 211 -22.35 21.89 3.60
C ASN A 211 -23.18 22.95 4.36
N ASN A 212 -24.44 23.15 3.98
CA ASN A 212 -25.36 24.04 4.70
C ASN A 212 -25.67 23.51 6.11
N LEU A 213 -25.87 22.20 6.26
CA LEU A 213 -26.07 21.57 7.56
C LEU A 213 -24.83 21.64 8.45
N LEU A 214 -23.62 21.51 7.87
CA LEU A 214 -22.34 21.58 8.59
C LEU A 214 -21.90 23.02 8.94
N SER A 215 -22.43 24.04 8.26
CA SER A 215 -22.11 25.46 8.49
C SER A 215 -23.24 26.23 9.19
N GLY A 216 -24.43 25.64 9.27
CA GLY A 216 -25.62 26.25 9.84
C GLY A 216 -25.62 26.35 11.38
N PRO A 217 -26.61 27.06 11.95
CA PRO A 217 -26.71 27.27 13.40
C PRO A 217 -26.75 25.97 14.22
N SER A 218 -27.37 24.92 13.67
CA SER A 218 -27.45 23.60 14.32
C SER A 218 -26.09 22.90 14.38
N ALA A 219 -25.26 22.98 13.34
CA ALA A 219 -23.90 22.44 13.40
C ALA A 219 -23.00 23.23 14.35
N LYS A 220 -23.14 24.57 14.39
CA LYS A 220 -22.44 25.39 15.40
C LYS A 220 -22.86 25.00 16.81
N PHE A 221 -24.14 24.81 17.05
CA PHE A 221 -24.66 24.33 18.33
C PHE A 221 -24.12 22.95 18.70
N ILE A 222 -24.16 21.97 17.78
CA ILE A 222 -23.61 20.63 18.03
C ILE A 222 -22.10 20.68 18.27
N ALA A 223 -21.36 21.48 17.50
CA ALA A 223 -19.92 21.66 17.71
C ALA A 223 -19.62 22.26 19.09
N GLN A 224 -20.34 23.30 19.50
CA GLN A 224 -20.23 23.91 20.83
C GLN A 224 -20.63 22.94 21.94
N TRP A 225 -21.68 22.14 21.73
CA TRP A 225 -22.14 21.13 22.70
C TRP A 225 -21.09 20.02 22.88
N ILE A 226 -20.51 19.53 21.78
CA ILE A 226 -19.42 18.54 21.81
C ILE A 226 -18.19 19.14 22.50
N GLU A 227 -17.83 20.39 22.19
CA GLU A 227 -16.71 21.10 22.82
C GLU A 227 -16.91 21.25 24.33
N LEU A 228 -18.09 21.71 24.76
CA LEU A 228 -18.45 21.85 26.17
C LEU A 228 -18.41 20.51 26.92
N HIS A 229 -18.93 19.43 26.33
CA HIS A 229 -18.86 18.11 26.95
C HIS A 229 -17.47 17.49 26.94
N TRP A 230 -16.67 17.77 25.91
CA TRP A 230 -15.27 17.33 25.85
C TRP A 230 -14.42 18.02 26.92
N HIS A 231 -14.62 19.33 27.12
CA HIS A 231 -13.96 20.09 28.19
C HIS A 231 -14.45 19.69 29.59
N SER A 232 -15.75 19.45 29.76
CA SER A 232 -16.32 18.99 31.04
C SER A 232 -15.84 17.58 31.42
N ASN A 233 -15.71 16.67 30.45
CA ASN A 233 -15.16 15.32 30.70
C ASN A 233 -13.64 15.32 30.89
N ARG A 234 -12.89 16.29 30.36
CA ARG A 234 -11.47 16.46 30.71
C ARG A 234 -11.28 16.84 32.17
N HIS A 235 -12.18 17.61 32.78
CA HIS A 235 -12.14 17.90 34.22
C HIS A 235 -12.53 16.72 35.10
N PHE A 236 -13.32 15.77 34.61
CA PHE A 236 -13.65 14.55 35.34
C PHE A 236 -12.45 13.57 35.39
N PHE A 237 -11.67 13.48 34.31
CA PHE A 237 -10.43 12.66 34.30
C PHE A 237 -9.21 13.35 34.93
N ALA A 238 -9.21 14.68 35.07
CA ALA A 238 -8.15 15.41 35.79
C ALA A 238 -8.35 15.45 37.33
N ARG A 239 -9.48 14.97 37.85
CA ARG A 239 -9.74 14.81 39.30
C ARG A 239 -9.75 13.36 39.77
N ALA A 240 -9.49 12.40 38.88
CA ALA A 240 -9.43 10.97 39.17
C ALA A 240 -8.00 10.39 39.15
N TYR A 241 -6.98 11.26 39.27
CA TYR A 241 -5.59 10.91 39.54
C TYR A 241 -5.06 11.77 40.68
#